data_AF-A0A7C6XXY8-F1
#
_entry.id   AF-A0A7C6XXY8-F1
#
_cell.length_a   1.000
_cell.length_b   1.000
_cell.length_c   1.000
_cell.angle_alpha   90.00
_cell.angle_beta   90.00
_cell.angle_gamma   90.00
#
_symmetry.space_group_name_H-M   'P 1'
#
loop_
_entity.id
_entity.type
_entity.pdbx_description
1 polymer ?
#
loop_
_entity_poly.entity_id
_entity_poly.type
_entity_poly.pdbx_seq_one_letter_code
_entity_poly.pdbx_strand_id
1 'polypeptide(L)'
;MRIGSGWSSAVLAKVSRIPLVRRLDLDTPKPALLGAVGTGLFCLVIGAVMGSLNRGAIGTLIGAVSGALFGAMLGASAGTAFKFLRGEKTARATIEIQMESNDRRYIAGETVEGHIRIAAENTFRTTGGRAYLVCRGFYTYDTGSQENGNGPEFHRETHEYFTREIPVVPPGRIKEGLSLRYPFAIPTPRDGLPTHHGYACDIRWTVHTVIDTPSGPLVAPPQEIKIEAMPPRIEPSVRGYQSISSAQVCQVTLSLPRAVYAEGETITGRVRVSPIESFDADEVRVLLLRIENAAVGDDHIVYIDRWDAETGRFRGHVQPGGKGTTYVWLENDQTLANACRFGIADPEEYRFDMDIPVEWRPTLMTADGGVMWKVGVIVARPDGADVRAFHEVIVHTSIPEMGDVYDSIQAMDTHT
;
A
#
# COMPACT_ATOMS: atom_id res chain seq x y z
N MET A 1 12.67 4.53 -48.57
CA MET A 1 12.55 3.52 -49.64
C MET A 1 11.65 2.38 -49.14
N ARG A 2 10.33 2.41 -49.43
CA ARG A 2 9.38 1.34 -49.07
C ARG A 2 9.50 0.23 -50.12
N ILE A 3 10.41 -0.72 -49.92
CA ILE A 3 10.40 -1.97 -50.70
C ILE A 3 9.18 -2.76 -50.22
N GLY A 4 8.28 -3.11 -51.15
CA GLY A 4 6.91 -3.54 -50.88
C GLY A 4 6.81 -4.81 -50.05
N SER A 5 6.06 -4.75 -48.95
CA SER A 5 5.72 -5.88 -48.07
C SER A 5 5.09 -7.06 -48.83
N GLY A 6 4.41 -6.81 -49.95
CA GLY A 6 3.83 -7.83 -50.81
C GLY A 6 4.85 -8.79 -51.44
N TRP A 7 6.06 -8.31 -51.77
CA TRP A 7 7.07 -9.14 -52.42
C TRP A 7 7.72 -10.13 -51.44
N SER A 8 8.01 -9.69 -50.22
CA SER A 8 8.52 -10.57 -49.15
C SER A 8 7.55 -11.70 -48.80
N SER A 9 6.24 -11.41 -48.77
CA SER A 9 5.21 -12.40 -48.48
C SER A 9 5.09 -13.46 -49.60
N ALA A 10 5.18 -13.03 -50.86
CA ALA A 10 5.12 -13.92 -52.02
C ALA A 10 6.34 -14.87 -52.09
N VAL A 11 7.53 -14.36 -51.77
CA VAL A 11 8.75 -15.16 -51.69
C VAL A 11 8.67 -16.16 -50.54
N LEU A 12 8.25 -15.73 -49.35
CA LEU A 12 8.04 -16.62 -48.20
C LEU A 12 7.01 -17.74 -48.48
N ALA A 13 5.92 -17.41 -49.17
CA ALA A 13 4.88 -18.37 -49.52
C ALA A 13 5.31 -19.39 -50.58
N LYS A 14 6.28 -19.06 -51.45
CA LYS A 14 6.89 -20.01 -52.39
C LYS A 14 7.98 -20.85 -51.73
N VAL A 15 8.80 -20.23 -50.88
CA VAL A 15 9.91 -20.88 -50.17
C VAL A 15 9.42 -21.92 -49.16
N SER A 16 8.28 -21.68 -48.51
CA SER A 16 7.67 -22.64 -47.58
C SER A 16 7.15 -23.93 -48.24
N ARG A 17 7.08 -23.99 -49.57
CA ARG A 17 6.71 -25.20 -50.33
C ARG A 17 7.91 -26.12 -50.60
N ILE A 18 9.14 -25.70 -50.29
CA ILE A 18 10.35 -26.50 -50.48
C ILE A 18 10.53 -27.44 -49.27
N PRO A 19 10.56 -28.78 -49.46
CA PRO A 19 10.60 -29.76 -48.36
C PRO A 19 11.79 -29.58 -47.40
N LEU A 20 12.95 -29.14 -47.92
CA LEU A 20 14.16 -28.84 -47.16
C LEU A 20 13.99 -27.65 -46.20
N VAL A 21 13.17 -26.65 -46.57
CA VAL A 21 12.92 -25.47 -45.73
C VAL A 21 11.93 -25.78 -44.61
N ARG A 22 11.05 -26.77 -44.80
CA ARG A 22 10.15 -27.27 -43.76
C ARG A 22 10.85 -27.95 -42.59
N ARG A 23 12.13 -28.35 -42.75
CA ARG A 23 12.98 -28.93 -41.70
C ARG A 23 13.78 -27.89 -40.93
N LEU A 24 13.85 -26.65 -41.41
CA LEU A 24 14.37 -25.53 -40.63
C LEU A 24 13.26 -25.08 -39.69
N ASP A 25 13.58 -25.05 -38.40
CA ASP A 25 12.65 -24.91 -37.29
C ASP A 25 11.68 -23.72 -37.45
N LEU A 26 10.40 -23.91 -37.12
CA LEU A 26 9.34 -22.89 -37.26
C LEU A 26 9.58 -21.66 -36.35
N ASP A 27 10.49 -21.80 -35.38
CA ASP A 27 10.92 -20.74 -34.47
C ASP A 27 12.04 -19.85 -35.05
N THR A 28 12.52 -20.13 -36.26
CA THR A 28 13.54 -19.28 -36.89
C THR A 28 12.94 -17.90 -37.23
N PRO A 29 13.48 -16.79 -36.69
CA PRO A 29 12.88 -15.47 -36.90
C PRO A 29 12.85 -15.11 -38.39
N LYS A 30 11.66 -14.71 -38.89
CA LYS A 30 11.41 -14.29 -40.29
C LYS A 30 12.53 -13.48 -40.98
N PRO A 31 13.18 -12.48 -40.34
CA PRO A 31 14.28 -11.75 -40.97
C PRO A 31 15.55 -12.57 -41.20
N ALA A 32 15.86 -13.55 -40.35
CA ALA A 32 16.98 -14.46 -40.57
C ALA A 32 16.73 -15.37 -41.78
N LEU A 33 15.49 -15.84 -41.95
CA LEU A 33 15.08 -16.63 -43.11
C LEU A 33 15.15 -15.82 -44.42
N LEU A 34 14.62 -14.59 -44.41
CA LEU A 34 14.69 -13.68 -45.56
C LEU A 34 16.15 -13.34 -45.92
N GLY A 35 16.99 -13.08 -44.91
CA GLY A 35 18.43 -12.88 -45.09
C GLY A 35 19.11 -14.11 -45.69
N ALA A 36 18.88 -15.29 -45.14
CA ALA A 36 19.47 -16.54 -45.62
C ALA A 36 19.09 -16.85 -47.08
N VAL A 37 17.81 -16.69 -47.44
CA VAL A 37 17.32 -16.95 -48.80
C VAL A 37 17.88 -15.94 -49.80
N GLY A 38 17.77 -14.64 -49.48
CA GLY A 38 18.22 -13.58 -50.39
C GLY A 38 19.73 -13.63 -50.64
N THR A 39 20.51 -13.76 -49.57
CA THR A 39 21.98 -13.78 -49.64
C THR A 39 22.49 -15.12 -50.20
N GLY A 40 21.82 -16.23 -49.88
CA GLY A 40 22.12 -17.55 -50.45
C GLY A 40 21.93 -17.58 -51.97
N LEU A 41 20.81 -17.04 -52.49
CA LEU A 41 20.58 -16.95 -53.95
C LEU A 41 21.62 -16.08 -54.65
N PHE A 42 21.99 -14.95 -54.04
CA PHE A 42 23.01 -14.06 -54.60
C PHE A 42 24.39 -14.73 -54.66
N CYS A 43 24.83 -15.32 -53.55
CA CYS A 43 26.12 -16.02 -53.49
C CYS A 43 26.13 -17.30 -54.33
N LEU A 44 24.99 -17.94 -54.56
CA LEU A 44 24.86 -19.07 -55.50
C LEU A 44 25.28 -18.64 -56.91
N VAL A 45 24.76 -17.50 -57.40
CA VAL A 45 25.08 -16.99 -58.74
C VAL A 45 26.57 -16.62 -58.84
N ILE A 46 27.08 -15.90 -57.84
CA ILE A 46 28.51 -15.52 -57.82
C ILE A 46 29.41 -16.76 -57.77
N GLY A 47 29.09 -17.71 -56.90
CA GLY A 47 29.82 -18.95 -56.76
C GLY A 47 29.80 -19.76 -58.07
N ALA A 48 28.65 -19.83 -58.76
CA ALA A 48 28.54 -20.50 -60.05
C ALA A 48 29.45 -19.85 -61.12
N VAL A 49 29.48 -18.52 -61.19
CA VAL A 49 30.33 -17.77 -62.14
C VAL A 49 31.81 -17.95 -61.81
N MET A 50 32.22 -17.80 -60.56
CA MET A 50 33.62 -17.97 -60.18
C MET A 50 34.09 -19.42 -60.34
N GLY A 51 33.20 -20.38 -60.03
CA GLY A 51 33.44 -21.79 -60.25
C GLY A 51 33.65 -22.12 -61.72
N SER A 52 32.80 -21.58 -62.61
CA SER A 52 32.88 -21.84 -64.05
C SER A 52 34.19 -21.34 -64.66
N LEU A 53 34.65 -20.16 -64.22
CA LEU A 53 35.92 -19.57 -64.65
C LEU A 53 37.14 -20.40 -64.23
N ASN A 54 37.07 -21.09 -63.08
CA ASN A 54 38.21 -21.84 -62.55
C ASN A 54 38.29 -23.29 -63.06
N ARG A 55 37.14 -23.99 -63.16
CA ARG A 55 37.11 -25.44 -63.45
C ARG A 55 35.99 -25.86 -64.43
N GLY A 56 35.46 -24.94 -65.22
CA GLY A 56 34.39 -25.23 -66.19
C GLY A 56 33.11 -25.72 -65.50
N ALA A 57 32.37 -26.62 -66.16
CA ALA A 57 31.03 -27.05 -65.71
C ALA A 57 31.00 -27.66 -64.30
N ILE A 58 32.02 -28.43 -63.92
CA ILE A 58 32.13 -29.02 -62.57
C ILE A 58 32.38 -27.92 -61.54
N GLY A 59 33.20 -26.93 -61.89
CA GLY A 59 33.42 -25.74 -61.07
C GLY A 59 32.13 -24.96 -60.81
N THR A 60 31.26 -24.81 -61.82
CA THR A 60 29.96 -24.15 -61.68
C THR A 60 29.11 -24.77 -60.58
N LEU A 61 29.00 -26.11 -60.55
CA LEU A 61 28.18 -26.82 -59.56
C LEU A 61 28.74 -26.66 -58.14
N ILE A 62 30.04 -26.92 -57.98
CA ILE A 62 30.71 -26.83 -56.67
C ILE A 62 30.66 -25.39 -56.16
N GLY A 63 30.94 -24.42 -57.02
CA GLY A 63 30.88 -23.01 -56.71
C GLY A 63 29.47 -22.54 -56.35
N ALA A 64 28.44 -22.98 -57.08
CA ALA A 64 27.05 -22.65 -56.79
C ALA A 64 26.61 -23.16 -55.41
N VAL A 65 26.90 -24.42 -55.08
CA VAL A 65 26.52 -25.02 -53.78
C VAL A 65 27.28 -24.37 -52.63
N SER A 66 28.60 -24.18 -52.79
CA SER A 66 29.45 -23.57 -51.75
C SER A 66 29.06 -22.11 -51.53
N GLY A 67 28.80 -21.37 -52.60
CA GLY A 67 28.30 -20.00 -52.56
C GLY A 67 26.93 -19.91 -51.89
N ALA A 68 25.99 -20.81 -52.21
CA ALA A 68 24.67 -20.82 -51.60
C ALA A 68 24.71 -21.05 -50.09
N LEU A 69 25.51 -22.02 -49.63
CA LEU A 69 25.66 -22.33 -48.21
C LEU A 69 26.32 -21.19 -47.44
N PHE A 70 27.42 -20.65 -47.97
CA PHE A 70 28.12 -19.52 -47.37
C PHE A 70 27.23 -18.26 -47.32
N GLY A 71 26.53 -17.97 -48.42
CA GLY A 71 25.57 -16.87 -48.49
C GLY A 71 24.42 -17.04 -47.51
N ALA A 72 23.89 -18.25 -47.34
CA ALA A 72 22.83 -18.51 -46.37
C ALA A 72 23.30 -18.27 -44.93
N MET A 73 24.50 -18.72 -44.56
CA MET A 73 25.09 -18.50 -43.23
C MET A 73 25.36 -17.01 -42.96
N LEU A 74 25.95 -16.29 -43.93
CA LEU A 74 26.18 -14.85 -43.82
C LEU A 74 24.86 -14.09 -43.75
N GLY A 75 23.88 -14.46 -44.58
CA GLY A 75 22.56 -13.84 -44.61
C GLY A 75 21.76 -14.04 -43.32
N ALA A 76 21.84 -15.23 -42.73
CA ALA A 76 21.23 -15.51 -41.42
C ALA A 76 21.90 -14.67 -40.32
N SER A 77 23.23 -14.65 -40.28
CA SER A 77 24.02 -13.88 -39.31
C SER A 77 23.82 -12.37 -39.48
N ALA A 78 23.78 -11.88 -40.71
CA ALA A 78 23.48 -10.48 -41.01
C ALA A 78 22.02 -10.14 -40.68
N GLY A 79 21.08 -11.04 -40.91
CA GLY A 79 19.67 -10.84 -40.56
C GLY A 79 19.43 -10.74 -39.05
N THR A 80 20.12 -11.55 -38.24
CA THR A 80 20.09 -11.46 -36.78
C THR A 80 20.85 -10.24 -36.27
N ALA A 81 22.04 -9.95 -36.81
CA ALA A 81 22.80 -8.74 -36.50
C ALA A 81 22.03 -7.47 -36.89
N PHE A 82 21.27 -7.47 -37.99
CA PHE A 82 20.46 -6.33 -38.40
C PHE A 82 19.27 -6.11 -37.48
N LYS A 83 18.69 -7.17 -36.89
CA LYS A 83 17.68 -7.02 -35.81
C LYS A 83 18.30 -6.40 -34.56
N PHE A 84 19.54 -6.75 -34.24
CA PHE A 84 20.30 -6.18 -33.13
C PHE A 84 20.69 -4.71 -33.39
N LEU A 85 21.16 -4.40 -34.61
CA LEU A 85 21.54 -3.05 -35.06
C LEU A 85 20.35 -2.11 -35.20
N ARG A 86 19.17 -2.65 -35.56
CA ARG A 86 17.91 -1.92 -35.60
C ARG A 86 17.18 -1.94 -34.26
N GLY A 87 17.92 -2.26 -33.18
CA GLY A 87 17.45 -2.54 -31.83
C GLY A 87 16.13 -1.86 -31.53
N GLU A 88 15.14 -2.65 -31.11
CA GLU A 88 13.92 -2.08 -30.55
C GLU A 88 14.36 -1.08 -29.49
N LYS A 89 14.16 0.21 -29.81
CA LYS A 89 14.52 1.27 -28.88
C LYS A 89 13.78 0.94 -27.59
N THR A 90 14.53 0.76 -26.51
CA THR A 90 13.96 0.58 -25.18
C THR A 90 12.90 1.66 -25.00
N ALA A 91 11.67 1.25 -24.66
CA ALA A 91 10.58 2.18 -24.48
C ALA A 91 10.99 3.21 -23.43
N ARG A 92 10.86 4.50 -23.75
CA ARG A 92 11.11 5.59 -22.83
C ARG A 92 9.88 6.48 -22.80
N ALA A 93 9.26 6.55 -21.63
CA ALA A 93 8.12 7.42 -21.38
C ALA A 93 8.05 7.75 -19.89
N THR A 94 7.55 8.94 -19.59
CA THR A 94 7.09 9.30 -18.25
C THR A 94 5.66 8.84 -18.08
N ILE A 95 5.37 8.16 -16.97
CA ILE A 95 4.02 7.72 -16.62
C ILE A 95 3.63 8.38 -15.31
N GLU A 96 2.45 8.98 -15.29
CA GLU A 96 1.89 9.68 -14.14
C GLU A 96 0.45 9.23 -13.92
N ILE A 97 0.08 9.01 -12.66
CA ILE A 97 -1.30 8.71 -12.25
C ILE A 97 -1.89 10.01 -11.69
N GLN A 98 -2.95 10.50 -12.33
CA GLN A 98 -3.66 11.71 -11.92
C GLN A 98 -5.04 11.33 -11.39
N MET A 99 -5.25 11.45 -10.08
CA MET A 99 -6.55 11.22 -9.45
C MET A 99 -7.49 12.39 -9.72
N GLU A 100 -8.79 12.11 -9.79
CA GLU A 100 -9.81 13.17 -9.92
C GLU A 100 -10.06 13.89 -8.59
N SER A 101 -10.05 13.17 -7.46
CA SER A 101 -10.10 13.81 -6.15
C SER A 101 -8.74 14.42 -5.79
N ASN A 102 -8.75 15.70 -5.42
CA ASN A 102 -7.56 16.44 -5.02
C ASN A 102 -7.02 15.98 -3.65
N ASP A 103 -7.89 15.58 -2.73
CA ASP A 103 -7.50 15.12 -1.40
C ASP A 103 -7.19 13.62 -1.33
N ARG A 104 -7.57 12.88 -2.39
CA ARG A 104 -7.42 11.43 -2.53
C ARG A 104 -8.08 10.65 -1.38
N ARG A 105 -9.14 11.20 -0.81
CA ARG A 105 -9.97 10.59 0.22
C ARG A 105 -11.18 9.94 -0.43
N TYR A 106 -11.51 8.75 0.07
CA TYR A 106 -12.65 7.95 -0.39
C TYR A 106 -13.26 7.23 0.80
N ILE A 107 -14.53 6.84 0.71
CA ILE A 107 -15.15 5.89 1.63
C ILE A 107 -15.22 4.49 1.01
N ALA A 108 -15.27 3.45 1.84
CA ALA A 108 -15.40 2.08 1.35
C ALA A 108 -16.68 1.91 0.48
N GLY A 109 -16.53 1.32 -0.70
CA GLY A 109 -17.58 1.15 -1.70
C GLY A 109 -17.63 2.23 -2.78
N GLU A 110 -16.88 3.33 -2.65
CA GLU A 110 -16.73 4.34 -3.70
C GLU A 110 -15.84 3.88 -4.85
N THR A 111 -15.92 4.61 -5.97
CA THR A 111 -15.08 4.38 -7.14
C THR A 111 -13.90 5.34 -7.15
N VAL A 112 -12.69 4.79 -7.24
CA VAL A 112 -11.46 5.55 -7.43
C VAL A 112 -11.32 5.86 -8.91
N GLU A 113 -11.49 7.14 -9.25
CA GLU A 113 -11.46 7.64 -10.62
C GLU A 113 -10.23 8.52 -10.88
N GLY A 114 -9.70 8.44 -12.10
CA GLY A 114 -8.53 9.18 -12.49
C GLY A 114 -8.09 8.91 -13.93
N HIS A 115 -6.89 9.37 -14.26
CA HIS A 115 -6.29 9.22 -15.57
C HIS A 115 -4.83 8.79 -15.45
N ILE A 116 -4.43 7.85 -16.30
CA ILE A 116 -3.02 7.55 -16.56
C ILE A 116 -2.55 8.47 -17.68
N ARG A 117 -1.55 9.30 -17.40
CA ARG A 117 -0.87 10.12 -18.40
C ARG A 117 0.43 9.45 -18.82
N ILE A 118 0.60 9.26 -20.13
CA ILE A 118 1.84 8.71 -20.72
C ILE A 118 2.43 9.78 -21.62
N ALA A 119 3.65 10.22 -21.32
CA ALA A 119 4.42 11.15 -22.16
C ALA A 119 5.60 10.40 -22.80
N ALA A 120 5.54 10.14 -24.11
CA ALA A 120 6.51 9.31 -24.80
C ALA A 120 7.75 10.10 -25.24
N GLU A 121 8.92 9.75 -24.71
CA GLU A 121 10.22 10.32 -25.11
C GLU A 121 10.71 9.72 -26.43
N ASN A 122 10.29 8.50 -26.76
CA ASN A 122 10.56 7.87 -28.04
C ASN A 122 9.32 7.12 -28.55
N THR A 123 9.36 6.69 -29.82
CA THR A 123 8.27 5.90 -30.37
C THR A 123 8.43 4.44 -29.96
N PHE A 124 7.43 3.87 -29.29
CA PHE A 124 7.43 2.46 -28.87
C PHE A 124 6.08 1.79 -29.11
N ARG A 125 6.06 0.45 -28.98
CA ARG A 125 4.83 -0.35 -29.00
C ARG A 125 4.48 -0.75 -27.58
N THR A 126 3.20 -0.67 -27.25
CA THR A 126 2.63 -1.24 -26.03
C THR A 126 1.83 -2.48 -26.39
N THR A 127 1.91 -3.51 -25.54
CA THR A 127 1.05 -4.70 -25.61
C THR A 127 -0.21 -4.55 -24.76
N GLY A 128 -0.41 -3.38 -24.16
CA GLY A 128 -1.47 -3.06 -23.23
C GLY A 128 -0.91 -2.42 -21.96
N GLY A 129 -1.80 -1.94 -21.12
CA GLY A 129 -1.44 -1.44 -19.80
C GLY A 129 -2.62 -1.51 -18.85
N ARG A 130 -2.30 -1.64 -17.56
CA ARG A 130 -3.24 -1.95 -16.50
C ARG A 130 -3.09 -0.97 -15.35
N ALA A 131 -4.21 -0.68 -14.70
CA ALA A 131 -4.24 -0.04 -13.40
C ALA A 131 -4.61 -1.07 -12.33
N TYR A 132 -4.01 -0.93 -11.17
CA TYR A 132 -4.29 -1.77 -10.00
C TYR A 132 -4.72 -0.89 -8.84
N LEU A 133 -5.75 -1.30 -8.11
CA LEU A 133 -6.05 -0.81 -6.77
C LEU A 133 -5.71 -1.92 -5.78
N VAL A 134 -4.84 -1.62 -4.82
CA VAL A 134 -4.29 -2.62 -3.89
C VAL A 134 -4.43 -2.11 -2.45
N CYS A 135 -5.00 -2.94 -1.58
CA CYS A 135 -5.00 -2.78 -0.13
C CYS A 135 -4.03 -3.76 0.50
N ARG A 136 -3.03 -3.24 1.23
CA ARG A 136 -2.06 -4.04 1.98
C ARG A 136 -2.03 -3.64 3.43
N GLY A 137 -2.04 -4.63 4.32
CA GLY A 137 -1.69 -4.46 5.71
C GLY A 137 -0.25 -4.87 5.96
N PHE A 138 0.42 -4.12 6.82
CA PHE A 138 1.73 -4.41 7.32
C PHE A 138 1.66 -4.54 8.83
N TYR A 139 2.16 -5.65 9.36
CA TYR A 139 2.09 -5.96 10.79
C TYR A 139 3.49 -6.12 11.34
N THR A 140 3.85 -5.29 12.31
CA THR A 140 5.14 -5.35 13.00
C THR A 140 4.97 -5.93 14.38
N TYR A 141 5.75 -6.97 14.66
CA TYR A 141 5.81 -7.64 15.94
C TYR A 141 7.27 -7.88 16.30
N ASP A 142 7.54 -8.10 17.57
CA ASP A 142 8.88 -8.46 18.03
C ASP A 142 8.87 -9.86 18.65
N THR A 143 10.00 -10.54 18.51
CA THR A 143 10.27 -11.80 19.19
C THR A 143 11.55 -11.66 20.00
N GLY A 144 11.59 -12.27 21.18
CA GLY A 144 12.80 -12.33 22.00
C GLY A 144 12.62 -11.89 23.45
N SER A 145 12.98 -12.82 24.34
CA SER A 145 13.20 -12.55 25.77
C SER A 145 14.47 -11.69 25.96
N GLN A 146 14.36 -10.63 26.76
CA GLN A 146 15.51 -9.81 27.21
C GLN A 146 16.60 -10.63 27.93
N GLU A 147 16.35 -11.90 28.28
CA GLU A 147 17.29 -12.75 29.03
C GLU A 147 18.61 -13.02 28.32
N ASN A 148 18.68 -12.93 26.98
CA ASN A 148 19.90 -13.23 26.23
C ASN A 148 20.79 -12.01 25.94
N GLY A 149 20.44 -10.81 26.42
CA GLY A 149 21.24 -9.59 26.21
C GLY A 149 21.27 -9.07 24.77
N ASN A 150 20.67 -9.79 23.82
CA ASN A 150 20.33 -9.27 22.50
C ASN A 150 19.00 -8.52 22.62
N GLY A 151 18.92 -7.34 22.00
CA GLY A 151 17.68 -6.58 21.92
C GLY A 151 16.58 -7.34 21.15
N PRO A 152 15.32 -6.85 21.19
CA PRO A 152 14.21 -7.48 20.49
C PRO A 152 14.48 -7.58 18.98
N GLU A 153 14.12 -8.73 18.38
CA GLU A 153 14.15 -8.91 16.94
C GLU A 153 12.80 -8.50 16.36
N PHE A 154 12.79 -7.46 15.53
CA PHE A 154 11.58 -6.95 14.90
C PHE A 154 11.33 -7.65 13.57
N HIS A 155 10.12 -8.18 13.43
CA HIS A 155 9.62 -8.80 12.21
C HIS A 155 8.52 -7.92 11.60
N ARG A 156 8.34 -8.07 10.29
CA ARG A 156 7.27 -7.39 9.56
C ARG A 156 6.63 -8.35 8.58
N GLU A 157 5.34 -8.60 8.78
CA GLU A 157 4.51 -9.37 7.86
C GLU A 157 3.71 -8.44 6.95
N THR A 158 3.40 -8.92 5.75
CA THR A 158 2.62 -8.17 4.75
C THR A 158 1.46 -9.03 4.26
N HIS A 159 0.25 -8.49 4.37
CA HIS A 159 -0.99 -9.15 3.98
C HIS A 159 -1.65 -8.34 2.88
N GLU A 160 -2.04 -9.00 1.79
CA GLU A 160 -2.80 -8.36 0.72
C GLU A 160 -4.29 -8.66 0.91
N TYR A 161 -5.06 -7.64 1.29
CA TYR A 161 -6.50 -7.78 1.57
C TYR A 161 -7.36 -7.62 0.33
N PHE A 162 -6.90 -6.81 -0.62
CA PHE A 162 -7.64 -6.53 -1.83
C PHE A 162 -6.70 -6.18 -2.97
N THR A 163 -6.95 -6.78 -4.13
CA THR A 163 -6.34 -6.37 -5.40
C THR A 163 -7.39 -6.39 -6.49
N ARG A 164 -7.55 -5.26 -7.19
CA ARG A 164 -8.37 -5.16 -8.39
C ARG A 164 -7.53 -4.62 -9.53
N GLU A 165 -7.50 -5.37 -10.62
CA GLU A 165 -6.85 -5.00 -11.87
C GLU A 165 -7.90 -4.60 -12.91
N ILE A 166 -7.63 -3.54 -13.67
CA ILE A 166 -8.40 -3.19 -14.88
C ILE A 166 -7.48 -2.86 -16.06
N PRO A 167 -7.84 -3.26 -17.29
CA PRO A 167 -7.14 -2.81 -18.49
C PRO A 167 -7.47 -1.34 -18.75
N VAL A 168 -6.45 -0.51 -18.97
CA VAL A 168 -6.62 0.94 -19.20
C VAL A 168 -6.01 1.38 -20.52
N VAL A 169 -4.85 0.83 -20.88
CA VAL A 169 -4.13 1.21 -22.09
C VAL A 169 -4.26 0.10 -23.12
N PRO A 170 -4.81 0.37 -24.32
CA PRO A 170 -4.94 -0.64 -25.35
C PRO A 170 -3.58 -0.94 -26.00
N PRO A 171 -3.40 -2.16 -26.56
CA PRO A 171 -2.22 -2.48 -27.37
C PRO A 171 -2.12 -1.53 -28.56
N GLY A 172 -0.92 -1.05 -28.88
CA GLY A 172 -0.77 -0.04 -29.91
C GLY A 172 0.63 0.51 -30.05
N ARG A 173 0.76 1.56 -30.86
CA ARG A 173 2.01 2.30 -31.05
C ARG A 173 1.84 3.72 -30.54
N ILE A 174 2.64 4.09 -29.54
CA ILE A 174 2.69 5.46 -29.02
C ILE A 174 3.86 6.16 -29.71
N LYS A 175 3.58 7.29 -30.37
CA LYS A 175 4.61 8.05 -31.09
C LYS A 175 5.36 8.96 -30.13
N GLU A 176 6.63 9.15 -30.45
CA GLU A 176 7.51 10.12 -29.81
C GLU A 176 6.88 11.51 -29.75
N GLY A 177 7.04 12.19 -28.61
CA GLY A 177 6.50 13.53 -28.35
C GLY A 177 4.99 13.57 -28.06
N LEU A 178 4.27 12.45 -28.18
CA LEU A 178 2.85 12.40 -27.81
C LEU A 178 2.68 12.27 -26.29
N SER A 179 1.71 13.01 -25.76
CA SER A 179 1.17 12.81 -24.43
C SER A 179 -0.28 12.32 -24.54
N LEU A 180 -0.54 11.12 -24.03
CA LEU A 180 -1.85 10.48 -24.05
C LEU A 180 -2.39 10.37 -22.62
N ARG A 181 -3.71 10.44 -22.48
CA ARG A 181 -4.43 10.26 -21.22
C ARG A 181 -5.43 9.13 -21.37
N TYR A 182 -5.46 8.21 -20.42
CA TYR A 182 -6.37 7.08 -20.39
C TYR A 182 -7.14 7.10 -19.08
N PRO A 183 -8.48 7.26 -19.10
CA PRO A 183 -9.28 7.28 -17.89
C PRO A 183 -9.33 5.87 -17.27
N PHE A 184 -9.49 5.81 -15.95
CA PHE A 184 -9.73 4.59 -15.22
C PHE A 184 -10.74 4.85 -14.10
N ALA A 185 -11.47 3.80 -13.72
CA ALA A 185 -12.45 3.83 -12.65
C ALA A 185 -12.42 2.45 -11.97
N ILE A 186 -12.03 2.41 -10.69
CA ILE A 186 -11.87 1.16 -9.93
C ILE A 186 -12.72 1.24 -8.65
N PRO A 187 -13.77 0.43 -8.49
CA PRO A 187 -14.54 0.39 -7.26
C PRO A 187 -13.72 -0.21 -6.11
N THR A 188 -13.76 0.46 -4.96
CA THR A 188 -13.32 -0.09 -3.67
C THR A 188 -14.37 -1.10 -3.17
N PRO A 189 -13.97 -2.14 -2.43
CA PRO A 189 -14.92 -3.04 -1.78
C PRO A 189 -15.73 -2.29 -0.70
N ARG A 190 -17.00 -2.65 -0.52
CA ARG A 190 -17.89 -2.02 0.47
C ARG A 190 -17.47 -2.31 1.92
N ASP A 191 -16.82 -3.44 2.11
CA ASP A 191 -16.18 -3.92 3.34
C ASP A 191 -14.67 -3.65 3.35
N GLY A 192 -14.22 -2.68 2.53
CA GLY A 192 -12.82 -2.27 2.49
C GLY A 192 -12.35 -1.76 3.85
N LEU A 193 -11.14 -2.17 4.23
CA LEU A 193 -10.49 -1.68 5.44
C LEU A 193 -10.21 -0.18 5.32
N PRO A 194 -10.39 0.61 6.38
CA PRO A 194 -9.92 2.00 6.38
C PRO A 194 -8.39 2.05 6.31
N THR A 195 -7.87 3.14 5.76
CA THR A 195 -6.45 3.47 5.84
C THR A 195 -6.07 3.69 7.30
N HIS A 196 -4.94 3.13 7.69
CA HIS A 196 -4.40 3.25 9.04
C HIS A 196 -2.89 3.42 9.00
N HIS A 197 -2.33 4.43 9.68
CA HIS A 197 -0.89 4.69 9.76
C HIS A 197 -0.39 4.54 11.19
N GLY A 198 -0.12 3.30 11.57
CA GLY A 198 0.43 2.93 12.85
C GLY A 198 1.85 2.36 12.74
N TYR A 199 2.39 1.97 13.89
CA TYR A 199 3.69 1.32 13.97
C TYR A 199 3.55 -0.19 13.82
N ALA A 200 2.73 -0.80 14.66
CA ALA A 200 2.51 -2.25 14.67
C ALA A 200 1.50 -2.70 13.61
N CYS A 201 0.62 -1.81 13.18
CA CYS A 201 -0.35 -2.04 12.12
C CYS A 201 -0.30 -0.86 11.15
N ASP A 202 -0.26 -1.10 9.84
CA ASP A 202 -0.29 -0.06 8.81
C ASP A 202 -1.08 -0.59 7.60
N ILE A 203 -2.24 0.00 7.32
CA ILE A 203 -3.12 -0.36 6.21
C ILE A 203 -3.00 0.70 5.13
N ARG A 204 -2.46 0.32 3.96
CA ARG A 204 -2.25 1.22 2.82
C ARG A 204 -3.08 0.83 1.63
N TRP A 205 -3.69 1.85 1.02
CA TRP A 205 -4.37 1.77 -0.26
C TRP A 205 -3.54 2.47 -1.32
N THR A 206 -3.21 1.75 -2.38
CA THR A 206 -2.33 2.27 -3.43
C THR A 206 -2.90 1.96 -4.81
N VAL A 207 -2.74 2.93 -5.71
CA VAL A 207 -3.01 2.77 -7.14
C VAL A 207 -1.70 2.62 -7.87
N HIS A 208 -1.56 1.52 -8.60
CA HIS A 208 -0.40 1.23 -9.45
C HIS A 208 -0.78 1.29 -10.92
N THR A 209 0.21 1.53 -11.78
CA THR A 209 0.03 1.42 -13.23
C THR A 209 1.24 0.77 -13.85
N VAL A 210 0.98 -0.19 -14.74
CA VAL A 210 1.99 -0.93 -15.50
C VAL A 210 1.63 -0.87 -16.98
N ILE A 211 2.55 -0.41 -17.82
CA ILE A 211 2.43 -0.41 -19.28
C ILE A 211 3.39 -1.45 -19.83
N ASP A 212 2.84 -2.50 -20.43
CA ASP A 212 3.64 -3.56 -21.00
C ASP A 212 4.21 -3.14 -22.36
N THR A 213 5.52 -3.33 -22.53
CA THR A 213 6.22 -3.10 -23.79
C THR A 213 7.10 -4.30 -24.13
N PRO A 214 7.44 -4.53 -25.42
CA PRO A 214 8.37 -5.60 -25.81
C PRO A 214 9.74 -5.52 -25.14
N SER A 215 10.17 -4.31 -24.73
CA SER A 215 11.43 -4.08 -24.04
C SER A 215 11.37 -4.23 -22.51
N GLY A 216 10.18 -4.51 -21.95
CA GLY A 216 9.93 -4.58 -20.51
C GLY A 216 8.80 -3.64 -20.06
N PRO A 217 8.24 -3.85 -18.86
CA PRO A 217 7.18 -3.01 -18.34
C PRO A 217 7.70 -1.62 -17.97
N LEU A 218 6.90 -0.60 -18.24
CA LEU A 218 7.07 0.73 -17.67
C LEU A 218 6.10 0.89 -16.51
N VAL A 219 6.60 1.29 -15.34
CA VAL A 219 5.82 1.34 -14.10
C VAL A 219 5.78 2.78 -13.59
N ALA A 220 4.58 3.26 -13.28
CA ALA A 220 4.41 4.54 -12.60
C ALA A 220 4.70 4.38 -11.10
N PRO A 221 5.27 5.40 -10.42
CA PRO A 221 5.30 5.41 -8.97
C PRO A 221 3.88 5.23 -8.40
N PRO A 222 3.68 4.33 -7.42
CA PRO A 222 2.38 4.14 -6.81
C PRO A 222 1.86 5.45 -6.21
N GLN A 223 0.55 5.67 -6.30
CA GLN A 223 -0.12 6.76 -5.61
C GLN A 223 -0.91 6.19 -4.45
N GLU A 224 -0.61 6.65 -3.25
CA GLU A 224 -1.41 6.36 -2.08
C GLU A 224 -2.72 7.14 -2.12
N ILE A 225 -3.80 6.46 -1.74
CA ILE A 225 -5.12 7.03 -1.50
C ILE A 225 -5.53 6.70 -0.07
N LYS A 226 -6.52 7.42 0.46
CA LYS A 226 -6.99 7.23 1.82
C LYS A 226 -8.43 6.76 1.82
N ILE A 227 -8.69 5.61 2.45
CA ILE A 227 -10.04 5.10 2.69
C ILE A 227 -10.44 5.48 4.12
N GLU A 228 -11.54 6.18 4.27
CA GLU A 228 -12.01 6.66 5.56
C GLU A 228 -12.67 5.55 6.38
N ALA A 229 -12.46 5.60 7.69
CA ALA A 229 -13.28 4.89 8.64
C ALA A 229 -14.56 5.71 8.87
N MET A 230 -15.71 5.10 8.58
CA MET A 230 -17.01 5.68 8.88
C MET A 230 -17.35 5.44 10.37
N PRO A 231 -18.01 6.40 11.05
CA PRO A 231 -18.48 6.18 12.41
C PRO A 231 -19.45 5.00 12.44
N PRO A 232 -19.33 4.09 13.43
CA PRO A 232 -20.34 3.07 13.63
C PRO A 232 -21.64 3.73 14.12
N ARG A 233 -22.77 3.14 13.74
CA ARG A 233 -24.07 3.54 14.26
C ARG A 233 -24.21 3.01 15.69
N ILE A 234 -24.02 3.87 16.67
CA ILE A 234 -24.24 3.56 18.08
C ILE A 234 -25.40 4.42 18.57
N GLU A 235 -26.35 3.80 19.28
CA GLU A 235 -27.45 4.53 19.89
C GLU A 235 -26.90 5.51 20.94
N PRO A 236 -27.24 6.81 20.85
CA PRO A 236 -26.82 7.78 21.85
C PRO A 236 -27.30 7.35 23.24
N SER A 237 -26.38 7.19 24.18
CA SER A 237 -26.74 6.96 25.57
C SER A 237 -27.20 8.27 26.20
N VAL A 238 -28.46 8.35 26.63
CA VAL A 238 -29.03 9.50 27.35
C VAL A 238 -28.25 9.80 28.64
N ARG A 239 -27.62 8.79 29.24
CA ARG A 239 -26.81 8.93 30.47
C ARG A 239 -25.32 9.08 30.21
N GLY A 240 -24.91 9.15 28.94
CA GLY A 240 -23.52 9.02 28.54
C GLY A 240 -22.98 7.62 28.81
N TYR A 241 -21.66 7.51 28.74
CA TYR A 241 -20.90 6.29 28.90
C TYR A 241 -20.11 6.35 30.18
N GLN A 242 -20.15 5.28 30.98
CA GLN A 242 -19.47 5.24 32.27
C GLN A 242 -18.63 3.98 32.43
N SER A 243 -17.43 4.17 32.98
CA SER A 243 -16.58 3.10 33.47
C SER A 243 -16.35 3.31 34.96
N ILE A 244 -16.67 2.28 35.74
CA ILE A 244 -16.59 2.32 37.19
C ILE A 244 -15.56 1.29 37.65
N SER A 245 -14.68 1.71 38.55
CA SER A 245 -13.72 0.84 39.23
C SER A 245 -13.84 1.06 40.73
N SER A 246 -13.94 -0.02 41.49
CA SER A 246 -14.08 0.02 42.94
C SER A 246 -12.87 -0.67 43.57
N ALA A 247 -12.17 0.04 44.44
CA ALA A 247 -11.14 -0.48 45.32
C ALA A 247 -11.61 -0.36 46.78
N GLN A 248 -10.80 -0.86 47.72
CA GLN A 248 -11.13 -0.77 49.15
C GLN A 248 -11.25 0.67 49.65
N VAL A 249 -10.42 1.59 49.13
CA VAL A 249 -10.34 2.97 49.64
C VAL A 249 -11.25 3.95 48.90
N CYS A 250 -11.62 3.67 47.65
CA CYS A 250 -12.43 4.58 46.84
C CYS A 250 -13.07 3.87 45.64
N GLN A 251 -14.08 4.53 45.09
CA GLN A 251 -14.67 4.23 43.79
C GLN A 251 -14.31 5.34 42.82
N VAL A 252 -13.79 4.98 41.65
CA VAL A 252 -13.49 5.91 40.56
C VAL A 252 -14.48 5.71 39.43
N THR A 253 -15.12 6.78 38.99
CA THR A 253 -16.06 6.79 37.87
C THR A 253 -15.56 7.72 36.78
N LEU A 254 -15.26 7.17 35.61
CA LEU A 254 -15.00 7.90 34.38
C LEU A 254 -16.30 8.02 33.59
N SER A 255 -16.70 9.24 33.23
CA SER A 255 -17.90 9.52 32.45
C SER A 255 -17.56 10.29 31.17
N LEU A 256 -18.04 9.78 30.03
CA LEU A 256 -17.93 10.41 28.71
C LEU A 256 -19.34 10.70 28.16
N PRO A 257 -19.56 11.82 27.46
CA PRO A 257 -20.86 12.12 26.84
C PRO A 257 -21.12 11.22 25.63
N ARG A 258 -20.07 10.84 24.88
CA ARG A 258 -20.11 9.95 23.72
C ARG A 258 -18.92 8.98 23.71
N ALA A 259 -19.03 7.92 22.91
CA ALA A 259 -17.98 6.92 22.73
C ALA A 259 -17.37 6.91 21.32
N VAL A 260 -17.91 7.69 20.38
CA VAL A 260 -17.43 7.78 18.99
C VAL A 260 -16.92 9.20 18.74
N TYR A 261 -15.72 9.30 18.20
CA TYR A 261 -15.04 10.56 17.94
C TYR A 261 -14.33 10.52 16.58
N ALA A 262 -14.31 11.65 15.88
CA ALA A 262 -13.47 11.81 14.70
C ALA A 262 -12.03 12.17 15.12
N GLU A 263 -11.05 11.86 14.27
CA GLU A 263 -9.71 12.40 14.44
C GLU A 263 -9.69 13.93 14.48
N GLY A 264 -8.85 14.50 15.33
CA GLY A 264 -8.77 15.95 15.55
C GLY A 264 -9.85 16.50 16.47
N GLU A 265 -10.84 15.71 16.87
CA GLU A 265 -11.78 16.13 17.91
C GLU A 265 -11.17 16.04 19.30
N THR A 266 -11.74 16.84 20.20
CA THR A 266 -11.44 16.81 21.63
C THR A 266 -12.43 15.88 22.35
N ILE A 267 -11.91 14.92 23.10
CA ILE A 267 -12.67 14.12 24.06
C ILE A 267 -12.85 14.96 25.32
N THR A 268 -14.10 15.26 25.65
CA THR A 268 -14.45 15.93 26.90
C THR A 268 -15.05 14.93 27.87
N GLY A 269 -14.72 15.03 29.15
CA GLY A 269 -15.18 14.04 30.12
C GLY A 269 -15.08 14.48 31.57
N ARG A 270 -15.54 13.58 32.44
CA ARG A 270 -15.55 13.78 33.88
C ARG A 270 -15.01 12.57 34.61
N VAL A 271 -14.23 12.85 35.64
CA VAL A 271 -13.75 11.86 36.62
C VAL A 271 -14.37 12.20 37.95
N ARG A 272 -14.98 11.22 38.60
CA ARG A 272 -15.44 11.33 39.98
C ARG A 272 -14.70 10.32 40.85
N VAL A 273 -14.00 10.79 41.87
CA VAL A 273 -13.38 9.96 42.92
C VAL A 273 -14.29 10.02 44.13
N SER A 274 -14.81 8.87 44.56
CA SER A 274 -15.72 8.74 45.72
C SER A 274 -15.02 7.93 46.81
N PRO A 275 -14.38 8.57 47.80
CA PRO A 275 -13.63 7.89 48.84
C PRO A 275 -14.54 7.11 49.78
N ILE A 276 -14.21 5.84 50.01
CA ILE A 276 -14.83 4.95 50.99
C ILE A 276 -14.13 5.10 52.35
N GLU A 277 -12.82 5.37 52.31
CA GLU A 277 -11.98 5.70 53.46
C GLU A 277 -11.16 6.95 53.15
N SER A 278 -10.56 7.58 54.17
CA SER A 278 -9.61 8.68 53.91
C SER A 278 -8.27 8.11 53.45
N PHE A 279 -7.71 8.66 52.38
CA PHE A 279 -6.42 8.22 51.85
C PHE A 279 -5.69 9.37 51.17
N ASP A 280 -4.37 9.23 51.05
CA ASP A 280 -3.53 10.15 50.30
C ASP A 280 -3.34 9.60 48.86
N ALA A 281 -3.34 10.48 47.88
CA ALA A 281 -3.03 10.19 46.49
C ALA A 281 -1.85 11.04 46.03
N ASP A 282 -0.92 10.44 45.28
CA ASP A 282 0.21 11.17 44.70
C ASP A 282 -0.24 11.99 43.49
N GLU A 283 -1.21 11.47 42.74
CA GLU A 283 -1.72 12.09 41.52
C GLU A 283 -3.10 11.51 41.16
N VAL A 284 -3.97 12.36 40.59
CA VAL A 284 -5.09 11.92 39.75
C VAL A 284 -4.81 12.39 38.32
N ARG A 285 -4.74 11.45 37.39
CA ARG A 285 -4.41 11.74 35.98
C ARG A 285 -5.32 10.99 35.03
N VAL A 286 -5.72 11.65 33.96
CA VAL A 286 -6.39 11.03 32.82
C VAL A 286 -5.37 10.76 31.71
N LEU A 287 -5.58 9.68 30.95
CA LEU A 287 -4.74 9.24 29.84
C LEU A 287 -5.58 8.97 28.59
N LEU A 288 -5.09 9.33 27.42
CA LEU A 288 -5.55 8.84 26.13
C LEU A 288 -4.53 7.82 25.61
N LEU A 289 -5.00 6.59 25.43
CA LEU A 289 -4.18 5.46 25.00
C LEU A 289 -4.62 4.96 23.64
N ARG A 290 -3.65 4.71 22.77
CA ARG A 290 -3.83 3.93 21.55
C ARG A 290 -3.16 2.59 21.72
N ILE A 291 -3.90 1.52 21.47
CA ILE A 291 -3.47 0.15 21.67
C ILE A 291 -3.44 -0.50 20.30
N GLU A 292 -2.24 -0.76 19.78
CA GLU A 292 -2.05 -1.53 18.57
C GLU A 292 -1.72 -2.97 18.92
N ASN A 293 -2.27 -3.91 18.17
CA ASN A 293 -2.02 -5.33 18.37
C ASN A 293 -1.66 -5.97 17.03
N ALA A 294 -0.60 -6.77 17.03
CA ALA A 294 -0.34 -7.80 16.04
C ALA A 294 -0.73 -9.14 16.67
N ALA A 295 -1.51 -9.96 15.95
CA ALA A 295 -1.99 -11.24 16.47
C ALA A 295 -0.86 -12.28 16.66
N VAL A 296 0.31 -12.04 16.05
CA VAL A 296 1.53 -12.83 16.15
C VAL A 296 2.51 -12.17 17.13
N GLY A 297 3.32 -12.97 17.82
CA GLY A 297 4.33 -12.50 18.77
C GLY A 297 4.45 -13.40 20.01
N ASP A 298 5.25 -12.98 20.98
CA ASP A 298 5.56 -13.74 22.20
C ASP A 298 4.61 -13.45 23.38
N ASP A 299 3.35 -13.10 23.09
CA ASP A 299 2.30 -12.77 24.08
C ASP A 299 2.79 -11.77 25.14
N HIS A 300 3.17 -10.58 24.69
CA HIS A 300 3.62 -9.48 25.55
C HIS A 300 3.01 -8.13 25.21
N ILE A 301 3.08 -7.23 26.18
CA ILE A 301 2.63 -5.84 26.09
C ILE A 301 3.85 -4.92 26.22
N VAL A 302 4.02 -4.02 25.27
CA VAL A 302 5.04 -2.97 25.24
C VAL A 302 4.35 -1.63 25.52
N TYR A 303 4.61 -1.05 26.69
CA TYR A 303 4.15 0.29 27.04
C TYR A 303 5.16 1.32 26.56
N ILE A 304 4.77 2.18 25.64
CA ILE A 304 5.65 3.16 25.00
C ILE A 304 5.55 4.49 25.74
N ASP A 305 6.67 4.92 26.30
CA ASP A 305 6.78 6.19 27.06
C ASP A 305 7.26 7.35 26.18
N ARG A 306 8.04 7.05 25.13
CA ARG A 306 8.62 8.03 24.22
C ARG A 306 8.89 7.41 22.86
N TRP A 307 8.52 8.14 21.82
CA TRP A 307 8.86 7.83 20.43
C TRP A 307 9.73 8.94 19.84
N ASP A 308 10.77 8.53 19.13
CA ASP A 308 11.61 9.40 18.32
C ASP A 308 11.31 9.13 16.84
N ALA A 309 10.63 10.09 16.21
CA ALA A 309 10.24 10.01 14.82
C ALA A 309 11.43 10.12 13.83
N GLU A 310 12.55 10.73 14.23
CA GLU A 310 13.73 10.84 13.38
C GLU A 310 14.49 9.53 13.30
N THR A 311 14.62 8.84 14.44
CA THR A 311 15.35 7.58 14.52
C THR A 311 14.47 6.34 14.34
N GLY A 312 13.15 6.50 14.41
CA GLY A 312 12.18 5.40 14.35
C GLY A 312 12.27 4.45 15.56
N ARG A 313 12.76 4.95 16.70
CA ARG A 313 12.95 4.16 17.93
C ARG A 313 11.99 4.64 19.00
N PHE A 314 11.40 3.70 19.74
CA PHE A 314 10.74 3.99 21.00
C PHE A 314 11.55 3.49 22.18
N ARG A 315 11.30 4.11 23.34
CA ARG A 315 11.57 3.52 24.63
C ARG A 315 10.25 3.01 25.21
N GLY A 316 10.32 1.93 25.98
CA GLY A 316 9.15 1.35 26.58
C GLY A 316 9.46 0.28 27.60
N HIS A 317 8.41 -0.17 28.28
CA HIS A 317 8.45 -1.23 29.28
C HIS A 317 7.68 -2.45 28.77
N VAL A 318 8.31 -3.62 28.83
CA VAL A 318 7.70 -4.88 28.43
C VAL A 318 7.08 -5.56 29.65
N GLN A 319 5.87 -6.08 29.49
CA GLN A 319 5.19 -6.92 30.47
C GLN A 319 4.67 -8.20 29.80
N PRO A 320 4.76 -9.37 30.45
CA PRO A 320 4.16 -10.59 29.93
C PRO A 320 2.63 -10.49 29.89
N GLY A 321 2.01 -11.10 28.89
CA GLY A 321 0.56 -11.15 28.70
C GLY A 321 0.09 -10.50 27.41
N GLY A 322 -1.21 -10.54 27.15
CA GLY A 322 -1.79 -10.10 25.87
C GLY A 322 -2.03 -11.29 24.94
N LYS A 323 -2.16 -11.01 23.63
CA LYS A 323 -2.27 -12.00 22.56
C LYS A 323 -1.40 -11.52 21.38
N GLY A 324 -0.35 -12.24 21.04
CA GLY A 324 0.70 -11.74 20.15
C GLY A 324 1.45 -10.55 20.76
N THR A 325 1.93 -9.62 19.94
CA THR A 325 2.59 -8.39 20.43
C THR A 325 1.59 -7.23 20.50
N THR A 326 1.46 -6.63 21.69
CA THR A 326 0.60 -5.47 21.91
C THR A 326 1.42 -4.24 22.26
N TYR A 327 1.25 -3.14 21.53
CA TYR A 327 1.88 -1.86 21.81
C TYR A 327 0.86 -0.88 22.38
N VAL A 328 1.16 -0.31 23.54
CA VAL A 328 0.32 0.70 24.20
C VAL A 328 1.03 2.04 24.12
N TRP A 329 0.46 2.93 23.33
CA TRP A 329 0.93 4.28 23.09
C TRP A 329 0.21 5.25 24.01
N LEU A 330 0.96 6.07 24.74
CA LEU A 330 0.41 7.23 25.43
C LEU A 330 0.32 8.40 24.43
N GLU A 331 -0.89 8.68 23.96
CA GLU A 331 -1.14 9.72 22.95
C GLU A 331 -1.33 11.10 23.60
N ASN A 332 -1.93 11.14 24.79
CA ASN A 332 -2.13 12.36 25.56
C ASN A 332 -2.31 12.05 27.05
N ASP A 333 -1.98 12.99 27.93
CA ASP A 333 -2.29 12.93 29.35
C ASP A 333 -2.57 14.31 29.96
N GLN A 334 -3.35 14.30 31.05
CA GLN A 334 -3.64 15.49 31.83
C GLN A 334 -3.70 15.15 33.32
N THR A 335 -2.86 15.82 34.11
CA THR A 335 -2.95 15.78 35.58
C THR A 335 -4.15 16.61 36.04
N LEU A 336 -5.09 15.96 36.74
CA LEU A 336 -6.31 16.55 37.27
C LEU A 336 -6.13 17.05 38.71
N ALA A 337 -5.33 16.31 39.49
CA ALA A 337 -4.89 16.70 40.81
C ALA A 337 -3.46 16.21 41.05
N ASN A 338 -2.62 17.05 41.67
CA ASN A 338 -1.32 16.64 42.21
C ASN A 338 -1.53 15.91 43.55
N ALA A 339 -0.45 15.73 44.31
CA ALA A 339 -0.51 15.14 45.64
C ALA A 339 -1.61 15.80 46.51
N CYS A 340 -2.58 15.00 46.93
CA CYS A 340 -3.78 15.44 47.63
C CYS A 340 -4.27 14.38 48.62
N ARG A 341 -5.13 14.81 49.56
CA ARG A 341 -5.76 13.94 50.54
C ARG A 341 -7.26 13.92 50.32
N PHE A 342 -7.80 12.73 50.11
CA PHE A 342 -9.23 12.52 49.98
C PHE A 342 -9.87 12.24 51.34
N GLY A 343 -10.92 12.99 51.67
CA GLY A 343 -11.73 12.79 52.88
C GLY A 343 -12.75 11.67 52.71
N ILE A 344 -12.99 10.90 53.77
CA ILE A 344 -14.03 9.84 53.73
C ILE A 344 -15.40 10.44 53.38
N ALA A 345 -16.12 9.80 52.46
CA ALA A 345 -17.43 10.22 52.00
C ALA A 345 -17.49 11.65 51.41
N ASP A 346 -16.34 12.19 50.99
CA ASP A 346 -16.22 13.50 50.34
C ASP A 346 -15.81 13.31 48.87
N PRO A 347 -16.78 13.16 47.95
CA PRO A 347 -16.47 12.89 46.55
C PRO A 347 -15.98 14.13 45.83
N GLU A 348 -14.89 14.00 45.08
CA GLU A 348 -14.36 15.05 44.21
C GLU A 348 -14.65 14.74 42.74
N GLU A 349 -14.91 15.79 41.97
CA GLU A 349 -15.20 15.71 40.53
C GLU A 349 -14.25 16.62 39.75
N TYR A 350 -13.63 16.06 38.71
CA TYR A 350 -12.71 16.74 37.80
C TYR A 350 -13.24 16.68 36.37
N ARG A 351 -13.01 17.74 35.60
CA ARG A 351 -13.26 17.79 34.16
C ARG A 351 -11.93 17.69 33.42
N PHE A 352 -11.97 17.11 32.23
CA PHE A 352 -10.80 16.99 31.37
C PHE A 352 -11.19 17.12 29.91
N ASP A 353 -10.20 17.50 29.10
CA ASP A 353 -10.29 17.65 27.65
C ASP A 353 -9.02 17.06 27.01
N MET A 354 -9.18 16.18 26.02
CA MET A 354 -8.08 15.48 25.36
C MET A 354 -8.22 15.47 23.86
N ASP A 355 -7.27 16.07 23.16
CA ASP A 355 -7.27 16.10 21.70
C ASP A 355 -6.84 14.74 21.13
N ILE A 356 -7.60 14.26 20.13
CA ILE A 356 -7.24 13.09 19.33
C ILE A 356 -6.31 13.53 18.19
N PRO A 357 -5.11 12.94 18.06
CA PRO A 357 -4.18 13.28 16.98
C PRO A 357 -4.78 13.07 15.57
N VAL A 358 -4.40 13.92 14.61
CA VAL A 358 -4.81 13.81 13.19
C VAL A 358 -3.74 13.06 12.40
N GLU A 359 -3.65 11.75 12.62
CA GLU A 359 -2.57 10.91 12.07
C GLU A 359 -3.07 9.71 11.25
N TRP A 360 -4.36 9.63 10.94
CA TRP A 360 -5.01 8.52 10.21
C TRP A 360 -4.85 7.17 10.92
N ARG A 361 -5.25 7.12 12.18
CA ARG A 361 -5.21 5.99 13.09
C ARG A 361 -6.62 5.65 13.65
N PRO A 362 -7.61 5.34 12.79
CA PRO A 362 -8.93 4.97 13.26
C PRO A 362 -8.88 3.66 14.07
N THR A 363 -9.91 3.44 14.87
CA THR A 363 -10.20 2.12 15.45
C THR A 363 -10.41 1.12 14.32
N LEU A 364 -9.72 -0.02 14.39
CA LEU A 364 -9.68 -1.04 13.35
C LEU A 364 -9.52 -2.42 13.97
N MET A 365 -10.16 -3.44 13.38
CA MET A 365 -9.93 -4.83 13.76
C MET A 365 -9.84 -5.70 12.51
N THR A 366 -8.83 -6.57 12.46
CA THR A 366 -8.59 -7.56 11.41
C THR A 366 -8.24 -8.91 12.05
N ALA A 367 -8.11 -9.97 11.25
CA ALA A 367 -7.65 -11.26 11.77
C ALA A 367 -6.17 -11.25 12.21
N ASP A 368 -5.37 -10.36 11.60
CA ASP A 368 -3.91 -10.29 11.79
C ASP A 368 -3.51 -9.28 12.88
N GLY A 369 -4.47 -8.49 13.36
CA GLY A 369 -4.23 -7.44 14.36
C GLY A 369 -5.31 -6.37 14.39
N GLY A 370 -5.12 -5.33 15.18
CA GLY A 370 -6.08 -4.24 15.31
C GLY A 370 -5.56 -3.03 16.07
N VAL A 371 -6.34 -1.96 16.07
CA VAL A 371 -6.11 -0.72 16.80
C VAL A 371 -7.35 -0.39 17.61
N MET A 372 -7.16 -0.18 18.91
CA MET A 372 -8.20 0.24 19.85
C MET A 372 -7.77 1.52 20.55
N TRP A 373 -8.74 2.33 20.97
CA TRP A 373 -8.49 3.55 21.72
C TRP A 373 -9.16 3.49 23.08
N LYS A 374 -8.47 3.98 24.12
CA LYS A 374 -9.00 4.01 25.48
C LYS A 374 -8.74 5.35 26.15
N VAL A 375 -9.74 5.84 26.85
CA VAL A 375 -9.59 6.91 27.84
C VAL A 375 -9.50 6.25 29.21
N GLY A 376 -8.47 6.58 29.96
CA GLY A 376 -8.21 6.02 31.28
C GLY A 376 -8.08 7.09 32.34
N VAL A 377 -8.45 6.77 33.57
CA VAL A 377 -8.07 7.54 34.75
C VAL A 377 -7.28 6.66 35.70
N ILE A 378 -6.23 7.24 36.27
CA ILE A 378 -5.39 6.64 37.31
C ILE A 378 -5.41 7.54 38.53
N VAL A 379 -5.72 6.96 39.69
CA VAL A 379 -5.48 7.53 41.01
C VAL A 379 -4.27 6.82 41.58
N ALA A 380 -3.11 7.47 41.50
CA ALA A 380 -1.84 6.94 41.98
C ALA A 380 -1.76 7.11 43.50
N ARG A 381 -1.34 6.05 44.21
CA ARG A 381 -1.30 6.05 45.68
C ARG A 381 0.11 5.72 46.18
N PRO A 382 0.61 6.42 47.21
CA PRO A 382 1.95 6.17 47.74
C PRO A 382 2.04 4.79 48.43
N ASP A 383 0.98 4.40 49.14
CA ASP A 383 0.97 3.21 50.01
C ASP A 383 0.05 2.08 49.51
N GLY A 384 -0.16 1.95 48.19
CA GLY A 384 -0.99 0.88 47.65
C GLY A 384 -1.04 0.83 46.13
N ALA A 385 -1.79 -0.15 45.59
CA ALA A 385 -2.00 -0.25 44.15
C ALA A 385 -2.84 0.91 43.63
N ASP A 386 -2.53 1.43 42.44
CA ASP A 386 -3.34 2.46 41.81
C ASP A 386 -4.79 2.00 41.61
N VAL A 387 -5.72 2.95 41.72
CA VAL A 387 -7.12 2.71 41.31
C VAL A 387 -7.28 3.23 39.89
N ARG A 388 -7.75 2.37 38.98
CA ARG A 388 -7.81 2.68 37.55
C ARG A 388 -9.18 2.36 36.97
N ALA A 389 -9.70 3.25 36.12
CA ALA A 389 -10.90 3.00 35.32
C ALA A 389 -10.61 3.37 33.86
N PHE A 390 -11.02 2.51 32.92
CA PHE A 390 -10.80 2.72 31.48
C PHE A 390 -12.11 2.58 30.73
N HIS A 391 -12.29 3.40 29.70
CA HIS A 391 -13.39 3.32 28.76
C HIS A 391 -12.82 3.22 27.33
N GLU A 392 -13.36 2.31 26.53
CA GLU A 392 -13.00 2.22 25.12
C GLU A 392 -13.73 3.28 24.33
N VAL A 393 -13.03 3.94 23.42
CA VAL A 393 -13.61 4.89 22.48
C VAL A 393 -13.31 4.44 21.06
N ILE A 394 -14.17 4.84 20.13
CA ILE A 394 -14.06 4.52 18.72
C ILE A 394 -13.64 5.79 18.00
N VAL A 395 -12.46 5.74 17.37
CA VAL A 395 -11.92 6.83 16.57
C VAL A 395 -12.17 6.54 15.09
N HIS A 396 -12.66 7.52 14.35
CA HIS A 396 -12.89 7.42 12.90
C HIS A 396 -12.23 8.57 12.13
N THR A 397 -12.03 8.40 10.81
CA THR A 397 -11.32 9.37 9.97
C THR A 397 -12.21 10.11 8.97
N SER A 398 -13.51 9.77 8.91
CA SER A 398 -14.45 10.54 8.10
C SER A 398 -14.60 11.97 8.60
N ILE A 399 -14.91 12.87 7.66
CA ILE A 399 -15.14 14.28 7.95
C ILE A 399 -16.34 14.40 8.90
N PRO A 400 -16.23 15.12 10.03
CA PRO A 400 -17.37 15.34 10.93
C PRO A 400 -18.53 15.97 10.15
N GLU A 401 -19.70 15.33 10.15
CA GLU A 401 -20.89 15.95 9.54
C GLU A 401 -21.23 17.22 10.33
N MET A 402 -21.37 18.35 9.66
CA MET A 402 -21.76 19.64 10.29
C MET A 402 -23.08 19.58 11.07
N GLY A 403 -23.87 18.51 10.93
CA GLY A 403 -25.08 18.26 11.72
C GLY A 403 -24.79 18.08 13.22
N ASP A 404 -23.68 17.44 13.58
CA ASP A 404 -23.30 17.22 15.00
C ASP A 404 -22.89 18.54 15.70
N VAL A 405 -22.48 19.55 14.92
CA VAL A 405 -22.17 20.90 15.43
C VAL A 405 -23.45 21.67 15.78
N TYR A 406 -24.56 21.44 15.08
CA TYR A 406 -25.83 22.10 15.37
C TYR A 406 -26.53 21.52 16.61
N ASP A 407 -26.46 20.20 16.82
CA ASP A 407 -27.05 19.56 18.00
C ASP A 407 -26.29 19.91 19.29
N SER A 408 -24.97 20.08 19.20
CA SER A 408 -24.15 20.55 20.33
C SER A 408 -24.37 22.03 20.67
N ILE A 409 -24.74 22.86 19.69
CA ILE A 409 -25.17 24.27 19.93
C ILE A 409 -26.59 24.32 20.55
N GLN A 410 -27.54 23.51 20.07
CA GLN A 410 -28.90 23.49 20.66
C GLN A 410 -28.95 22.94 22.09
N ALA A 411 -28.03 22.03 22.46
CA ALA A 411 -27.89 21.56 23.84
C ALA A 411 -27.32 22.62 24.79
N MET A 412 -26.62 23.65 24.29
CA MET A 412 -26.16 24.79 25.10
C MET A 412 -27.27 25.84 25.33
N ASP A 413 -28.19 26.00 24.38
CA ASP A 413 -29.27 27.00 24.46
C ASP A 413 -30.50 26.55 25.30
N THR A 414 -30.54 25.29 25.76
CA THR A 414 -31.65 24.76 26.59
C THR A 414 -31.39 24.86 28.10
N HIS A 415 -30.31 25.51 28.52
CA HIS A 415 -29.98 25.75 29.93
C HIS A 415 -29.87 27.23 30.36
N THR A 416 -30.38 28.15 29.55
CA THR A 416 -30.79 29.50 29.99
C THR A 416 -32.29 29.55 30.20
#